data_AF-A0A2G5T9C4-F1
#
_entry.id   AF-A0A2G5T9C4-F1
#
_cell.length_a   1.000
_cell.length_b   1.000
_cell.length_c   1.000
_cell.angle_alpha   90.00
_cell.angle_beta   90.00
_cell.angle_gamma   90.00
#
_symmetry.space_group_name_H-M   'P 1'
#
loop_
_entity.id
_entity.type
_entity.pdbx_description
1 polymer ?
#
loop_
_entity_poly.entity_id
_entity_poly.type
_entity_poly.pdbx_seq_one_letter_code
_entity_poly.pdbx_strand_id
1 'polypeptide(L)'
;MFSTTVGSELCVDNFMACPDYKAQCNEDYYKRICPKTCGNCETTVLPSTTKTTKKPTPTTSKPPCKDASPNCQAWAKDGFCHNKFYPLEKRKEYCAKTCKLC
;
A
#
# COMPACT_ATOMS: atom_id res chain seq x y z
N MET A 1 -35.05 18.42 17.78
CA MET A 1 -33.72 18.87 18.22
C MET A 1 -32.91 17.64 18.60
N PHE A 2 -32.00 17.19 17.74
CA PHE A 2 -30.88 16.32 18.12
C PHE A 2 -29.71 16.70 17.22
N SER A 3 -28.99 17.75 17.63
CA SER A 3 -27.66 18.02 17.13
C SER A 3 -26.73 16.98 17.74
N THR A 4 -26.47 15.89 17.03
CA THR A 4 -25.25 15.12 17.31
C THR A 4 -24.18 15.67 16.39
N THR A 5 -23.58 16.78 16.82
CA THR A 5 -22.22 17.08 16.45
C THR A 5 -21.39 15.88 16.89
N VAL A 6 -21.18 14.90 15.99
CA VAL A 6 -20.13 13.90 16.15
C VAL A 6 -18.82 14.66 15.95
N GLY A 7 -18.50 15.49 16.94
CA GLY A 7 -17.16 15.94 17.16
C GLY A 7 -16.38 14.71 17.56
N SER A 8 -15.43 14.33 16.72
CA SER A 8 -14.23 13.61 17.14
C SER A 8 -14.50 12.59 18.24
N GLU A 9 -15.15 11.48 17.89
CA GLU A 9 -15.00 10.27 18.70
C GLU A 9 -13.49 10.04 18.74
N LEU A 10 -12.88 10.29 19.92
CA LEU A 10 -11.44 10.37 20.09
C LEU A 10 -10.85 9.15 19.40
N CYS A 11 -9.99 9.35 18.42
CA CYS A 11 -9.35 8.23 17.78
C CYS A 11 -8.51 7.48 18.84
N VAL A 12 -9.04 6.34 19.26
CA VAL A 12 -8.50 5.46 20.29
C VAL A 12 -8.34 4.07 19.72
N ASP A 13 -7.36 3.35 20.24
CA ASP A 13 -7.18 1.96 19.91
C ASP A 13 -8.31 1.13 20.52
N ASN A 14 -8.95 0.30 19.70
CA ASN A 14 -10.01 -0.61 20.14
C ASN A 14 -9.45 -1.93 20.67
N PHE A 15 -8.14 -2.12 20.60
CA PHE A 15 -7.47 -3.34 21.01
C PHE A 15 -6.31 -3.06 21.96
N MET A 16 -6.28 -3.78 23.09
CA MET A 16 -5.32 -3.51 24.18
C MET A 16 -3.86 -3.82 23.79
N ALA A 17 -3.64 -4.78 22.88
CA ALA A 17 -2.31 -5.18 22.41
C ALA A 17 -1.89 -4.45 21.12
N CYS A 18 -2.57 -3.37 20.73
CA CYS A 18 -2.12 -2.49 19.65
C CYS A 18 -0.64 -2.06 19.74
N PRO A 19 -0.07 -1.67 20.91
CA PRO A 19 1.34 -1.28 20.99
C PRO A 19 2.31 -2.37 20.54
N ASP A 20 2.02 -3.65 20.78
CA ASP A 20 2.83 -4.78 20.32
C ASP A 20 2.72 -5.00 18.80
N TYR A 21 1.57 -4.64 18.21
CA TYR A 21 1.27 -4.86 16.80
C TYR A 21 1.40 -3.59 15.93
N LYS A 22 2.08 -2.56 16.44
CA LYS A 22 2.35 -1.32 15.70
C LYS A 22 3.11 -1.56 14.39
N ALA A 23 3.99 -2.55 14.34
CA ALA A 23 4.71 -2.93 13.12
C ALA A 23 3.78 -3.59 12.08
N GLN A 24 2.62 -4.10 12.50
CA GLN A 24 1.64 -4.77 11.64
C GLN A 24 0.53 -3.84 11.17
N CYS A 25 0.67 -2.54 11.40
CA CYS A 25 -0.19 -1.50 10.83
C CYS A 25 -0.19 -1.45 9.30
N ASN A 26 0.51 -2.34 8.59
CA ASN A 26 0.35 -2.55 7.16
C ASN A 26 -0.94 -3.34 6.82
N GLU A 27 -1.40 -4.20 7.73
CA GLU A 27 -2.61 -5.01 7.56
C GLU A 27 -3.88 -4.16 7.80
N ASP A 28 -4.89 -4.34 6.96
CA ASP A 28 -6.18 -3.64 7.09
C ASP A 28 -6.84 -3.87 8.46
N TYR A 29 -6.65 -5.06 9.02
CA TYR A 29 -7.17 -5.43 10.32
C TYR A 29 -6.64 -4.50 11.42
N TYR A 30 -5.32 -4.41 11.60
CA TYR A 30 -4.70 -3.55 12.61
C TYR A 30 -4.96 -2.06 12.33
N LYS A 31 -5.06 -1.63 11.07
CA LYS A 31 -5.45 -0.25 10.73
C LYS A 31 -6.83 0.14 11.25
N ARG A 32 -7.79 -0.79 11.26
CA ARG A 32 -9.15 -0.53 11.76
C ARG A 32 -9.26 -0.69 13.27
N ILE A 33 -8.60 -1.70 13.85
CA ILE A 33 -8.70 -1.97 15.28
C ILE A 33 -7.77 -1.09 16.12
N CYS A 34 -6.66 -0.63 15.54
CA CYS A 34 -5.63 0.18 16.20
C CYS A 34 -5.40 1.53 15.49
N PRO A 35 -6.46 2.33 15.23
CA PRO A 35 -6.29 3.54 14.43
C PRO A 35 -5.39 4.58 15.12
N LYS A 36 -5.29 4.57 16.45
CA LYS A 36 -4.40 5.48 17.19
C LYS A 36 -2.96 5.03 17.17
N THR A 37 -2.70 3.75 17.40
CA THR A 37 -1.34 3.18 17.34
C THR A 37 -0.80 3.17 15.91
N CYS A 38 -1.68 2.97 14.92
CA CYS A 38 -1.33 3.02 13.49
C CYS A 38 -1.30 4.42 12.89
N GLY A 39 -1.73 5.46 13.64
CA GLY A 39 -1.73 6.85 13.15
C GLY A 39 -2.80 7.16 12.11
N ASN A 40 -3.85 6.34 12.02
CA ASN A 40 -5.04 6.52 11.18
C ASN A 40 -6.09 7.43 11.82
N CYS A 41 -5.72 8.21 12.83
CA CYS A 41 -6.56 9.24 13.41
C CYS A 41 -6.65 10.45 12.48
N GLU A 42 -7.54 10.39 11.49
CA GLU A 42 -7.88 11.57 10.70
C GLU A 42 -8.79 12.48 11.52
N THR A 43 -8.21 13.49 12.17
CA THR A 43 -9.00 14.59 12.74
C THR A 43 -9.65 15.35 11.60
N THR A 44 -10.93 15.09 11.40
CA THR A 44 -11.78 15.85 10.48
C THR A 44 -11.92 17.27 10.99
N VAL A 45 -11.11 18.18 10.45
CA VAL A 45 -11.46 19.60 10.29
C VAL A 45 -11.68 19.84 8.80
N LEU A 46 -12.95 19.89 8.37
CA LEU A 46 -13.36 20.15 6.99
C LEU A 46 -13.93 21.59 6.88
N PRO A 47 -14.02 22.22 5.69
CA PRO A 47 -13.64 21.72 4.37
C PRO A 47 -12.89 22.71 3.45
N SER A 48 -12.08 22.19 2.52
CA SER A 48 -12.12 22.48 1.08
C SER A 48 -10.74 22.44 0.40
N THR A 49 -10.78 21.89 -0.82
CA THR A 49 -9.84 22.01 -1.94
C THR A 49 -8.58 21.15 -1.98
N THR A 50 -8.63 20.25 -2.98
CA THR A 50 -7.55 19.69 -3.79
C THR A 50 -6.75 18.51 -3.24
N LYS A 51 -7.01 17.35 -3.86
CA LYS A 51 -6.03 16.28 -4.13
C LYS A 51 -4.58 16.80 -4.09
N THR A 52 -3.84 16.40 -3.07
CA THR A 52 -2.39 16.17 -3.17
C THR A 52 -2.03 15.08 -2.18
N THR A 53 -2.18 13.86 -2.68
CA THR A 53 -1.49 12.67 -2.22
C THR A 53 0.02 12.95 -2.33
N LYS A 54 0.70 13.21 -1.21
CA LYS A 54 2.15 12.96 -1.11
C LYS A 54 2.35 11.44 -1.03
N LYS A 55 2.17 10.84 -2.21
CA LYS A 55 2.79 9.60 -2.66
C LYS A 55 4.29 9.68 -2.32
N PRO A 56 4.92 8.68 -1.67
CA PRO A 56 6.36 8.59 -1.74
C PRO A 56 6.73 8.44 -3.22
N THR A 57 7.45 9.45 -3.71
CA THR A 57 8.08 9.51 -5.01
C THR A 57 8.70 8.15 -5.38
N PRO A 58 8.23 7.46 -6.44
CA PRO A 58 9.07 6.44 -7.06
C PRO A 58 10.17 7.21 -7.79
N THR A 59 11.33 7.35 -7.13
CA THR A 59 12.55 7.77 -7.80
C THR A 59 12.72 6.85 -8.99
N THR A 60 12.62 7.42 -10.19
CA THR A 60 12.72 6.73 -11.47
C THR A 60 14.16 6.29 -11.70
N SER A 61 14.64 5.36 -10.86
CA SER A 61 15.70 4.46 -11.24
C SER A 61 15.04 3.44 -12.13
N LYS A 62 15.12 3.67 -13.44
CA LYS A 62 14.73 2.71 -14.47
C LYS A 62 15.17 1.32 -13.98
N PRO A 63 14.25 0.37 -13.71
CA PRO A 63 14.67 -0.93 -13.20
C PRO A 63 15.69 -1.50 -14.19
N PRO A 64 16.84 -2.02 -13.71
CA PRO A 64 17.87 -2.54 -14.59
C PRO A 64 17.22 -3.58 -15.51
N CYS A 65 17.52 -3.51 -16.81
CA CYS A 65 17.01 -4.41 -17.83
C CYS A 65 17.68 -5.79 -17.70
N LYS A 66 17.48 -6.43 -16.55
CA LYS A 66 17.94 -7.76 -16.20
C LYS A 66 16.82 -8.50 -15.52
N ASP A 67 16.87 -9.82 -15.60
CA ASP A 67 16.02 -10.66 -14.79
C ASP A 67 16.55 -10.62 -13.35
N ALA A 68 15.68 -10.27 -12.40
CA ALA A 68 15.99 -10.31 -10.98
C ALA A 68 15.82 -11.73 -10.42
N SER A 69 15.04 -12.58 -11.09
CA SER A 69 14.81 -13.97 -10.69
C SER A 69 15.35 -14.96 -11.72
N PRO A 70 15.99 -16.07 -11.28
CA PRO A 70 16.42 -17.14 -12.19
C PRO A 70 15.22 -17.89 -12.79
N ASN A 71 14.06 -17.85 -12.13
CA ASN A 71 12.83 -18.52 -12.56
C ASN A 71 12.09 -17.81 -13.69
N CYS A 72 12.58 -16.65 -14.15
CA CYS A 72 11.91 -15.86 -15.18
C CYS A 72 11.62 -16.65 -16.45
N GLN A 73 12.52 -17.55 -16.84
CA GLN A 73 12.35 -18.39 -18.01
C GLN A 73 11.18 -19.39 -17.87
N ALA A 74 10.95 -19.92 -16.66
CA ALA A 74 9.81 -20.80 -16.37
C ALA A 74 8.52 -19.98 -16.29
N TRP A 75 8.53 -18.87 -15.56
CA TRP A 75 7.38 -17.98 -15.40
C TRP A 75 6.92 -17.36 -16.72
N ALA A 76 7.84 -17.00 -17.61
CA ALA A 76 7.50 -16.49 -18.93
C ALA A 76 6.79 -17.53 -19.79
N LYS A 77 7.18 -18.82 -19.69
CA LYS A 77 6.47 -19.93 -20.33
C LYS A 77 5.08 -20.14 -19.73
N ASP A 78 4.94 -19.93 -18.42
CA ASP A 78 3.67 -20.04 -17.68
C ASP A 78 2.72 -18.84 -17.91
N GLY A 79 3.17 -17.82 -18.66
CA GLY A 79 2.36 -16.64 -18.97
C GLY A 79 2.48 -15.49 -17.97
N PHE A 80 3.47 -15.52 -17.07
CA PHE A 80 3.75 -14.44 -16.11
C PHE A 80 3.83 -13.07 -16.77
N CYS A 81 4.43 -12.97 -17.97
CA CYS A 81 4.56 -11.71 -18.69
C CYS A 81 3.21 -11.09 -19.10
N HIS A 82 2.15 -11.89 -19.24
CA HIS A 82 0.80 -11.44 -19.59
C HIS A 82 -0.17 -11.51 -18.41
N ASN A 83 0.29 -12.00 -17.26
CA ASN A 83 -0.55 -12.23 -16.10
C ASN A 83 -1.06 -10.90 -15.51
N LYS A 84 -2.39 -10.77 -15.42
CA LYS A 84 -3.08 -9.59 -14.85
C LYS A 84 -3.07 -9.58 -13.32
N PHE A 85 -2.87 -10.73 -12.67
CA PHE A 85 -2.68 -10.84 -11.22
C PHE A 85 -1.39 -10.15 -10.77
N TYR A 86 -0.35 -10.19 -11.60
CA TYR A 86 0.88 -9.46 -11.34
C TYR A 86 0.84 -8.08 -12.01
N PRO A 87 0.83 -6.98 -11.23
CA PRO A 87 0.89 -5.64 -11.81
C PRO A 87 2.15 -5.49 -12.66
N LEU A 88 2.08 -4.62 -13.67
CA LEU A 88 3.20 -4.39 -14.61
C LEU A 88 4.50 -4.04 -13.89
N GLU A 89 4.42 -3.37 -12.75
CA GLU A 89 5.56 -3.03 -11.91
C GLU A 89 6.28 -4.29 -11.38
N LYS A 90 5.53 -5.29 -10.89
CA LYS A 90 6.11 -6.57 -10.45
C LYS A 90 6.67 -7.37 -11.61
N ARG A 91 6.00 -7.38 -12.77
CA ARG A 91 6.51 -8.08 -13.95
C ARG A 91 7.84 -7.49 -14.44
N LYS A 92 7.98 -6.16 -14.36
CA LYS A 92 9.24 -5.44 -14.63
C LYS A 92 10.29 -5.71 -13.56
N GLU A 93 9.91 -5.72 -12.29
CA GLU A 93 10.85 -5.96 -11.18
C GLU A 93 11.47 -7.37 -11.23
N TYR A 94 10.67 -8.40 -11.51
CA TYR A 94 11.15 -9.77 -11.53
C TYR A 94 11.83 -10.16 -12.84
N CYS A 95 11.19 -9.89 -13.98
CA CYS A 95 11.55 -10.47 -15.28
C CYS A 95 11.52 -9.44 -16.41
N ALA A 96 12.03 -8.22 -16.17
CA ALA A 96 12.04 -7.16 -17.18
C ALA A 96 12.60 -7.62 -18.54
N LYS A 97 13.75 -8.31 -18.53
CA LYS A 97 14.44 -8.76 -19.74
C LYS A 97 13.70 -9.92 -20.42
N THR A 98 13.32 -10.96 -19.66
CA THR A 98 12.58 -12.11 -20.21
C THR A 98 11.22 -11.71 -20.77
N CYS A 99 10.51 -10.80 -20.10
CA CYS A 99 9.20 -10.31 -20.51
C CYS A 99 9.24 -9.15 -21.52
N LYS A 100 10.43 -8.69 -21.94
CA LYS A 100 10.60 -7.53 -22.85
C LYS A 100 9.84 -6.29 -22.37
N LEU A 101 9.87 -6.05 -21.06
CA LEU A 101 9.24 -4.90 -20.39
C LEU A 101 10.24 -3.77 -20.09
N CYS A 102 11.51 -4.02 -20.44
CA CYS A 102 12.47 -3.06 -20.96
C CYS A 102 12.64 -3.33 -22.46
#